data_AF-A0A1G5JDV7-F1
#
_entry.id   AF-A0A1G5JDV7-F1
#
_cell.length_a   1.000
_cell.length_b   1.000
_cell.length_c   1.000
_cell.angle_alpha   90.00
_cell.angle_beta   90.00
_cell.angle_gamma   90.00
#
_symmetry.space_group_name_H-M   'P 1'
#
loop_
_entity.id
_entity.type
_entity.pdbx_description
1 polymer ?
#
loop_
_entity_poly.entity_id
_entity_poly.type
_entity_poly.pdbx_seq_one_letter_code
_entity_poly.pdbx_strand_id
1 'polypeptide(L)'
;MDAVKIVNKINKEHGTIKNVYFLACGGSLVDLYPGYYFVRAESAVMDAQWIPAREFALTPPKKLGKDSLLIICSHSGKTKECLEAAKTGMDAGAAVVTMTHAPGSPCDTDKWISVVYDWAPGVKEAEKPQGIVLRILNELMKVQEPGYKLYDKIVEGFEKIDDVIAAAVKDQQNAAWLFAEKYSEEPNLYIMASGASYSQAYGFAICSLQEMQWMDCGYLNSAEYFHGPFEVTDEDHLYILMMSRGRNRMMDERVLTFLEKYGKKYEVIDADKLGMEAIDDSCVEYFTPMLFYTMTTVYRTALQDKRRHPLDMRRYMGVVEY
;
A
#
# COMPACT_ATOMS: atom_id res chain seq x y z
N MET A 1 13.48 -12.99 -2.95
CA MET A 1 14.15 -12.06 -3.90
C MET A 1 15.44 -11.50 -3.27
N ASP A 2 16.47 -11.18 -4.08
CA ASP A 2 17.75 -10.59 -3.62
C ASP A 2 17.84 -9.09 -3.99
N ALA A 3 17.56 -8.23 -3.02
CA ALA A 3 17.52 -6.77 -3.21
C ALA A 3 18.92 -6.19 -3.50
N VAL A 4 19.97 -6.75 -2.91
CA VAL A 4 21.36 -6.34 -3.13
C VAL A 4 21.74 -6.57 -4.59
N LYS A 5 21.39 -7.73 -5.15
CA LYS A 5 21.64 -8.04 -6.56
C LYS A 5 20.89 -7.09 -7.50
N ILE A 6 19.63 -6.76 -7.19
CA ILE A 6 18.82 -5.82 -7.99
C ILE A 6 19.46 -4.43 -7.97
N VAL A 7 19.76 -3.89 -6.79
CA VAL A 7 20.34 -2.54 -6.65
C VAL A 7 21.73 -2.46 -7.26
N ASN A 8 22.57 -3.49 -7.12
CA ASN A 8 23.87 -3.54 -7.79
C ASN A 8 23.74 -3.50 -9.32
N LYS A 9 22.74 -4.18 -9.88
CA LYS A 9 22.46 -4.12 -11.33
C LYS A 9 22.02 -2.71 -11.74
N ILE A 10 21.08 -2.11 -11.01
CA ILE A 10 20.61 -0.74 -11.25
C ILE A 10 21.79 0.25 -11.25
N ASN A 11 22.61 0.23 -10.20
CA ASN A 11 23.75 1.14 -10.07
C ASN A 11 24.80 0.95 -11.17
N LYS A 12 25.04 -0.30 -11.58
CA LYS A 12 25.98 -0.62 -12.65
C LYS A 12 25.50 -0.10 -14.01
N GLU A 13 24.21 -0.20 -14.30
CA GLU A 13 23.64 0.10 -15.62
C GLU A 13 23.18 1.56 -15.75
N HIS A 14 22.71 2.18 -14.66
CA HIS A 14 22.08 3.51 -14.66
C HIS A 14 22.78 4.54 -13.76
N GLY A 15 23.74 4.12 -12.93
CA GLY A 15 24.42 5.00 -11.98
C GLY A 15 23.47 5.50 -10.90
N THR A 16 23.63 6.76 -10.51
CA THR A 16 22.81 7.38 -9.45
C THR A 16 21.38 7.64 -9.93
N ILE A 17 20.42 7.01 -9.26
CA ILE A 17 18.99 7.27 -9.43
C ILE A 17 18.62 8.58 -8.72
N LYS A 18 17.87 9.44 -9.41
CA LYS A 18 17.33 10.72 -8.92
C LYS A 18 15.81 10.77 -8.91
N ASN A 19 15.14 9.96 -9.72
CA ASN A 19 13.69 9.95 -9.83
C ASN A 19 13.16 8.53 -9.69
N VAL A 20 12.25 8.28 -8.74
CA VAL A 20 11.62 6.98 -8.55
C VAL A 20 10.12 7.09 -8.87
N TYR A 21 9.65 6.26 -9.79
CA TYR A 21 8.26 6.23 -10.22
C TYR A 21 7.61 4.91 -9.80
N PHE A 22 6.56 5.02 -9.00
CA PHE A 22 5.77 3.90 -8.49
C PHE A 22 4.49 3.78 -9.31
N LEU A 23 4.40 2.75 -10.15
CA LEU A 23 3.41 2.68 -11.23
C LEU A 23 2.67 1.34 -11.21
N ALA A 24 1.35 1.39 -11.11
CA ALA A 24 0.49 0.21 -11.19
C ALA A 24 -0.97 0.63 -11.40
N CYS A 25 -1.90 -0.33 -11.27
CA CYS A 25 -3.34 -0.11 -11.30
C CYS A 25 -4.00 -0.70 -10.03
N GLY A 26 -5.03 -0.04 -9.52
CA GLY A 26 -5.87 -0.55 -8.42
C GLY A 26 -5.07 -1.00 -7.19
N GLY A 27 -5.34 -2.21 -6.68
CA GLY A 27 -4.66 -2.76 -5.50
C GLY A 27 -3.14 -2.88 -5.66
N SER A 28 -2.64 -3.16 -6.86
CA SER A 28 -1.18 -3.18 -7.09
C SER A 28 -0.55 -1.79 -6.95
N LEU A 29 -1.32 -0.71 -7.12
CA LEU A 29 -0.87 0.66 -6.86
C LEU A 29 -0.87 0.99 -5.36
N VAL A 30 -1.81 0.43 -4.59
CA VAL A 30 -1.83 0.52 -3.12
C VAL A 30 -0.52 0.03 -2.52
N ASP A 31 -0.02 -1.11 -3.01
CA ASP A 31 1.21 -1.75 -2.51
C ASP A 31 2.48 -0.93 -2.77
N LEU A 32 2.45 0.01 -3.71
CA LEU A 32 3.60 0.84 -4.06
C LEU A 32 3.66 2.16 -3.29
N TYR A 33 2.53 2.61 -2.73
CA TYR A 33 2.46 3.89 -2.02
C TYR A 33 3.37 3.97 -0.79
N PRO A 34 3.52 2.93 0.06
CA PRO A 34 4.46 2.98 1.18
C PRO A 34 5.90 3.23 0.72
N GLY A 35 6.30 2.67 -0.43
CA GLY A 35 7.61 2.93 -1.04
C GLY A 35 7.76 4.37 -1.52
N TYR A 36 6.73 4.93 -2.16
CA TYR A 36 6.67 6.35 -2.50
C TYR A 36 6.83 7.25 -1.28
N TYR A 37 6.09 6.96 -0.21
CA TYR A 37 6.14 7.70 1.04
C TYR A 37 7.54 7.62 1.67
N PHE A 38 8.13 6.42 1.71
CA PHE A 38 9.48 6.18 2.24
C PHE A 38 10.55 7.02 1.53
N VAL A 39 10.59 7.02 0.19
CA VAL A 39 11.56 7.84 -0.56
C VAL A 39 11.38 9.33 -0.25
N ARG A 40 10.14 9.82 -0.23
CA ARG A 40 9.86 11.24 0.08
C ARG A 40 10.24 11.64 1.50
N ALA A 41 10.14 10.71 2.45
CA ALA A 41 10.39 10.99 3.86
C ALA A 41 11.88 10.89 4.21
N GLU A 42 12.64 10.04 3.51
CA GLU A 42 14.00 9.67 3.93
C GLU A 42 15.10 10.08 2.95
N SER A 43 14.79 10.39 1.68
CA SER A 43 15.81 10.73 0.68
C SER A 43 15.95 12.23 0.44
N ALA A 44 17.19 12.72 0.47
CA ALA A 44 17.55 14.04 -0.03
C ALA A 44 18.07 13.99 -1.48
N VAL A 45 18.37 12.80 -1.99
CA VAL A 45 18.93 12.58 -3.34
C VAL A 45 17.87 12.24 -4.38
N MET A 46 16.79 11.57 -3.97
CA MET A 46 15.75 11.06 -4.86
C MET A 46 14.41 11.79 -4.68
N ASP A 47 13.80 12.18 -5.80
CA ASP A 47 12.38 12.53 -5.87
C ASP A 47 11.54 11.26 -6.14
N ALA A 48 10.32 11.21 -5.62
CA ALA A 48 9.40 10.11 -5.88
C ALA A 48 8.02 10.57 -6.36
N GLN A 49 7.41 9.79 -7.25
CA GLN A 49 6.04 9.99 -7.73
C GLN A 49 5.27 8.66 -7.72
N TRP A 50 3.98 8.74 -7.40
CA TRP A 50 3.06 7.61 -7.36
C TRP A 50 1.91 7.90 -8.32
N ILE A 51 1.85 7.14 -9.42
CA ILE A 51 1.04 7.50 -10.60
C ILE A 51 0.36 6.24 -11.15
N PRO A 52 -0.94 6.28 -11.49
CA PRO A 52 -1.58 5.22 -12.26
C PRO A 52 -0.81 4.94 -13.56
N ALA A 53 -0.56 3.65 -13.85
CA ALA A 53 0.36 3.26 -14.93
C ALA A 53 -0.03 3.86 -16.30
N ARG A 54 -1.34 3.94 -16.60
CA ARG A 54 -1.84 4.51 -17.85
C ARG A 54 -1.59 6.02 -17.96
N GLU A 55 -1.77 6.77 -16.86
CA GLU A 55 -1.50 8.22 -16.84
C GLU A 55 -0.01 8.50 -17.08
N PHE A 56 0.87 7.70 -16.47
CA PHE A 56 2.29 7.77 -16.72
C PHE A 56 2.64 7.44 -18.18
N ALA A 57 2.04 6.39 -18.75
CA ALA A 57 2.33 5.99 -20.12
C ALA A 57 1.89 7.04 -21.16
N LEU A 58 0.76 7.73 -20.92
CA LEU A 58 0.23 8.76 -21.82
C LEU A 58 0.90 10.13 -21.62
N THR A 59 1.24 10.46 -20.38
CA THR A 59 1.79 11.77 -19.98
C THR A 59 2.99 11.57 -19.05
N PRO A 60 4.10 11.01 -19.56
CA PRO A 60 5.27 10.75 -18.74
C PRO A 60 5.85 12.07 -18.18
N PRO A 61 6.24 12.10 -16.90
CA PRO A 61 6.88 13.27 -16.30
C PRO A 61 8.13 13.68 -17.08
N LYS A 62 8.36 14.99 -17.25
CA LYS A 62 9.51 15.52 -18.00
C LYS A 62 10.88 15.16 -17.41
N LYS A 63 10.92 14.80 -16.13
CA LYS A 63 12.12 14.30 -15.44
C LYS A 63 12.43 12.83 -15.74
N LEU A 64 11.56 12.10 -16.46
CA LEU A 64 11.82 10.71 -16.85
C LEU A 64 13.04 10.63 -17.77
N GLY A 65 14.00 9.78 -17.42
CA GLY A 65 15.21 9.57 -18.21
C GLY A 65 16.15 8.54 -17.60
N LYS A 66 17.44 8.60 -18.00
CA LYS A 66 18.48 7.65 -17.62
C LYS A 66 18.77 7.51 -16.12
N ASP A 67 18.46 8.54 -15.34
CA ASP A 67 18.61 8.60 -13.88
C ASP A 67 17.29 8.29 -13.15
N SER A 68 16.36 7.64 -13.84
CA SER A 68 15.06 7.25 -13.30
C SER A 68 14.99 5.75 -13.02
N LEU A 69 14.24 5.39 -11.99
CA LEU A 69 13.84 4.03 -11.64
C LEU A 69 12.32 3.93 -11.67
N LEU A 70 11.78 2.97 -12.42
CA LEU A 70 10.37 2.59 -12.38
C LEU A 70 10.23 1.31 -11.56
N ILE A 71 9.34 1.33 -10.58
CA ILE A 71 8.91 0.15 -9.84
C ILE A 71 7.45 -0.10 -10.22
N ILE A 72 7.20 -1.23 -10.86
CA ILE A 72 5.92 -1.56 -11.48
C ILE A 72 5.36 -2.84 -10.89
N CYS A 73 4.09 -2.84 -10.48
CA CYS A 73 3.42 -4.03 -9.95
C CYS A 73 2.22 -4.42 -10.83
N SER A 74 2.14 -5.69 -11.24
CA SER A 74 0.98 -6.29 -11.89
C SER A 74 0.84 -7.74 -11.45
N HIS A 75 -0.16 -8.04 -10.61
CA HIS A 75 -0.31 -9.37 -10.04
C HIS A 75 -0.44 -10.48 -11.08
N SER A 76 -1.24 -10.28 -12.14
CA SER A 76 -1.37 -11.22 -13.24
C SER A 76 -0.21 -11.16 -14.24
N GLY A 77 0.62 -10.11 -14.16
CA GLY A 77 1.65 -9.75 -15.13
C GLY A 77 1.13 -9.41 -16.54
N LYS A 78 -0.19 -9.22 -16.70
CA LYS A 78 -0.86 -9.00 -17.99
C LYS A 78 -1.52 -7.62 -18.11
N THR A 79 -1.48 -6.79 -17.06
CA THR A 79 -2.07 -5.45 -17.07
C THR A 79 -1.41 -4.60 -18.16
N LYS A 80 -2.15 -4.27 -19.21
CA LYS A 80 -1.61 -3.64 -20.44
C LYS A 80 -0.96 -2.29 -20.13
N GLU A 81 -1.59 -1.52 -19.25
CA GLU A 81 -1.16 -0.21 -18.78
C GLU A 81 0.21 -0.29 -18.09
N CYS A 82 0.45 -1.34 -17.30
CA CYS A 82 1.74 -1.58 -16.64
C CYS A 82 2.84 -1.92 -17.66
N LEU A 83 2.53 -2.73 -18.67
CA LEU A 83 3.48 -3.10 -19.73
C LEU A 83 3.82 -1.90 -20.63
N GLU A 84 2.85 -1.05 -20.92
CA GLU A 84 3.06 0.21 -21.64
C GLU A 84 3.92 1.17 -20.82
N ALA A 85 3.66 1.33 -19.52
CA ALA A 85 4.49 2.15 -18.63
C ALA A 85 5.94 1.63 -18.56
N ALA A 86 6.13 0.31 -18.47
CA ALA A 86 7.45 -0.33 -18.51
C ALA A 86 8.19 0.00 -19.81
N LYS A 87 7.49 -0.10 -20.95
CA LYS A 87 8.04 0.26 -22.25
C LYS A 87 8.40 1.75 -22.33
N THR A 88 7.52 2.64 -21.88
CA THR A 88 7.78 4.10 -21.86
C THR A 88 9.02 4.44 -21.04
N GLY A 89 9.21 3.80 -19.88
CA GLY A 89 10.42 3.98 -19.07
C GLY A 89 11.68 3.47 -19.75
N MET A 90 11.63 2.25 -20.31
CA MET A 90 12.72 1.66 -21.09
C MET A 90 13.14 2.54 -22.27
N ASP A 91 12.17 3.03 -23.06
CA ASP A 91 12.41 3.89 -24.21
C ASP A 91 13.05 5.24 -23.81
N ALA A 92 12.83 5.68 -22.57
CA ALA A 92 13.47 6.86 -21.98
C ALA A 92 14.85 6.56 -21.31
N GLY A 93 15.27 5.30 -21.29
CA GLY A 93 16.53 4.85 -20.69
C GLY A 93 16.50 4.63 -19.18
N ALA A 94 15.31 4.62 -18.56
CA ALA A 94 15.16 4.40 -17.13
C ALA A 94 15.44 2.93 -16.75
N ALA A 95 15.87 2.72 -15.51
CA ALA A 95 15.85 1.39 -14.90
C ALA A 95 14.40 0.97 -14.69
N VAL A 96 14.07 -0.28 -15.01
CA VAL A 96 12.71 -0.82 -14.82
C VAL A 96 12.77 -2.08 -13.99
N VAL A 97 12.03 -2.07 -12.88
CA VAL A 97 11.75 -3.24 -12.03
C VAL A 97 10.26 -3.56 -12.13
N THR A 98 9.92 -4.77 -12.56
CA THR A 98 8.55 -5.27 -12.57
C THR A 98 8.36 -6.33 -11.50
N MET A 99 7.16 -6.38 -10.92
CA MET A 99 6.74 -7.37 -9.93
C MET A 99 5.47 -8.07 -10.40
N THR A 100 5.42 -9.40 -10.29
CA THR A 100 4.28 -10.23 -10.71
C THR A 100 4.16 -11.50 -9.85
N HIS A 101 2.93 -12.02 -9.69
CA HIS A 101 2.70 -13.35 -9.11
C HIS A 101 2.71 -14.46 -10.19
N ALA A 102 2.75 -14.10 -11.47
CA ALA A 102 2.63 -15.05 -12.58
C ALA A 102 3.99 -15.28 -13.26
N PRO A 103 4.70 -16.39 -12.94
CA PRO A 103 5.90 -16.77 -13.68
C PRO A 103 5.61 -16.90 -15.19
N GLY A 104 6.53 -16.42 -16.03
CA GLY A 104 6.39 -16.42 -17.49
C GLY A 104 5.31 -15.49 -18.04
N SER A 105 4.74 -14.62 -17.21
CA SER A 105 3.84 -13.55 -17.67
C SER A 105 4.60 -12.49 -18.47
N PRO A 106 3.91 -11.61 -19.22
CA PRO A 106 4.57 -10.50 -19.91
C PRO A 106 5.41 -9.57 -19.01
N CYS A 107 5.09 -9.46 -17.71
CA CYS A 107 5.92 -8.74 -16.74
C CYS A 107 7.19 -9.50 -16.34
N ASP A 108 7.25 -10.82 -16.52
CA ASP A 108 8.39 -11.68 -16.20
C ASP A 108 9.21 -11.98 -17.47
N THR A 109 10.19 -11.12 -17.75
CA THR A 109 11.03 -11.19 -18.95
C THR A 109 12.42 -10.60 -18.71
N ASP A 110 13.37 -10.93 -19.59
CA ASP A 110 14.76 -10.44 -19.54
C ASP A 110 14.94 -9.00 -20.03
N LYS A 111 13.87 -8.35 -20.55
CA LYS A 111 13.92 -6.97 -21.03
C LYS A 111 14.15 -5.96 -19.90
N TRP A 112 13.79 -6.31 -18.67
CA TRP A 112 13.91 -5.48 -17.48
C TRP A 112 14.20 -6.38 -16.26
N ILE A 113 14.27 -5.79 -15.07
CA ILE A 113 14.47 -6.55 -13.84
C ILE A 113 13.12 -7.08 -13.37
N SER A 114 12.89 -8.38 -13.55
CA SER A 114 11.63 -9.02 -13.14
C SER A 114 11.76 -9.66 -11.75
N VAL A 115 10.77 -9.42 -10.90
CA VAL A 115 10.61 -10.06 -9.59
C VAL A 115 9.31 -10.85 -9.58
N VAL A 116 9.41 -12.17 -9.51
CA VAL A 116 8.27 -13.03 -9.27
C VAL A 116 8.09 -13.21 -7.77
N TYR A 117 6.96 -12.78 -7.23
CA TYR A 117 6.62 -12.91 -5.82
C TYR A 117 5.56 -13.98 -5.60
N ASP A 118 5.43 -14.42 -4.35
CA ASP A 118 4.34 -15.29 -3.91
C ASP A 118 3.39 -14.49 -2.99
N TRP A 119 2.12 -14.89 -2.95
CA TRP A 119 1.07 -14.28 -2.11
C TRP A 119 0.34 -15.36 -1.29
N ALA A 120 0.74 -16.63 -1.36
CA ALA A 120 0.09 -17.69 -0.62
C ALA A 120 0.06 -17.41 0.92
N PRO A 121 -0.94 -17.96 1.64
CA PRO A 121 -0.94 -17.91 3.10
C PRO A 121 0.39 -18.42 3.69
N GLY A 122 0.97 -17.67 4.64
CA GLY A 122 2.25 -18.01 5.26
C GLY A 122 3.49 -17.45 4.55
N VAL A 123 3.35 -16.83 3.37
CA VAL A 123 4.43 -16.04 2.77
C VAL A 123 4.72 -14.83 3.67
N LYS A 124 6.01 -14.62 3.97
CA LYS A 124 6.48 -13.50 4.81
C LYS A 124 6.24 -12.15 4.13
N GLU A 125 5.98 -11.11 4.92
CA GLU A 125 5.79 -9.75 4.40
C GLU A 125 6.98 -9.25 3.56
N ALA A 126 8.20 -9.62 3.94
CA ALA A 126 9.45 -9.31 3.22
C ALA A 126 9.49 -9.83 1.76
N GLU A 127 8.65 -10.80 1.41
CA GLU A 127 8.56 -11.42 0.08
C GLU A 127 7.25 -11.06 -0.65
N LYS A 128 6.42 -10.19 -0.06
CA LYS A 128 5.23 -9.60 -0.71
C LYS A 128 5.56 -8.23 -1.32
N PRO A 129 4.73 -7.68 -2.23
CA PRO A 129 5.06 -6.44 -2.95
C PRO A 129 5.50 -5.27 -2.07
N GLN A 130 4.77 -4.94 -0.99
CA GLN A 130 5.15 -3.86 -0.07
C GLN A 130 6.54 -4.08 0.55
N GLY A 131 6.82 -5.31 1.02
CA GLY A 131 8.10 -5.65 1.61
C GLY A 131 9.24 -5.73 0.61
N ILE A 132 8.99 -6.27 -0.59
CA ILE A 132 9.95 -6.29 -1.70
C ILE A 132 10.37 -4.87 -2.06
N VAL A 133 9.41 -3.95 -2.20
CA VAL A 133 9.66 -2.55 -2.53
C VAL A 133 10.49 -1.90 -1.43
N LEU A 134 10.09 -2.05 -0.17
CA LEU A 134 10.82 -1.47 0.95
C LEU A 134 12.25 -2.03 1.05
N ARG A 135 12.47 -3.31 0.75
CA ARG A 135 13.82 -3.91 0.72
C ARG A 135 14.68 -3.37 -0.42
N ILE A 136 14.13 -3.25 -1.63
CA ILE A 136 14.84 -2.64 -2.77
C ILE A 136 15.22 -1.19 -2.43
N LEU A 137 14.30 -0.42 -1.86
CA LEU A 137 14.54 0.97 -1.49
C LEU A 137 15.53 1.08 -0.32
N ASN A 138 15.46 0.20 0.69
CA ASN A 138 16.40 0.19 1.80
C ASN A 138 17.85 -0.02 1.32
N GLU A 139 18.06 -0.94 0.38
CA GLU A 139 19.35 -1.14 -0.28
C GLU A 139 19.77 0.05 -1.13
N LEU A 140 18.84 0.63 -1.91
CA LEU A 140 19.14 1.79 -2.75
C LEU A 140 19.53 3.01 -1.90
N MET A 141 18.83 3.23 -0.79
CA MET A 141 19.14 4.28 0.20
C MET A 141 20.52 4.08 0.80
N LYS A 142 20.87 2.85 1.21
CA LYS A 142 22.21 2.55 1.73
C LYS A 142 23.32 2.89 0.74
N VAL A 143 23.10 2.70 -0.56
CA VAL A 143 24.11 3.00 -1.58
C VAL A 143 24.18 4.49 -1.93
N GLN A 144 23.03 5.18 -1.99
CA GLN A 144 22.96 6.52 -2.57
C GLN A 144 22.79 7.67 -1.56
N GLU A 145 22.19 7.41 -0.40
CA GLU A 145 21.81 8.45 0.55
C GLU A 145 22.91 8.69 1.60
N PRO A 146 23.52 9.88 1.62
CA PRO A 146 24.58 10.19 2.57
C PRO A 146 24.11 10.08 4.02
N GLY A 147 24.75 9.19 4.80
CA GLY A 147 24.47 9.06 6.22
C GLY A 147 23.15 8.37 6.54
N TYR A 148 22.60 7.57 5.63
CA TYR A 148 21.40 6.77 5.85
C TYR A 148 21.52 5.87 7.10
N LYS A 149 20.57 5.99 8.04
CA LYS A 149 20.63 5.34 9.37
C LYS A 149 19.61 4.24 9.59
N LEU A 150 18.60 4.12 8.72
CA LEU A 150 17.48 3.21 8.94
C LEU A 150 17.75 1.78 8.45
N TYR A 151 18.89 1.53 7.79
CA TYR A 151 19.15 0.24 7.13
C TYR A 151 18.93 -0.96 8.05
N ASP A 152 19.64 -1.02 9.18
CA ASP A 152 19.55 -2.12 10.13
C ASP A 152 18.17 -2.17 10.81
N LYS A 153 17.55 -1.00 11.05
CA LYS A 153 16.22 -0.89 11.66
C LYS A 153 15.10 -1.43 10.77
N ILE A 154 15.21 -1.22 9.46
CA ILE A 154 14.28 -1.84 8.49
C ILE A 154 14.50 -3.35 8.45
N VAL A 155 15.76 -3.83 8.49
CA VAL A 155 16.04 -5.27 8.54
C VAL A 155 15.45 -5.91 9.80
N GLU A 156 15.71 -5.33 10.98
CA GLU A 156 15.14 -5.75 12.27
C GLU A 156 13.59 -5.71 12.26
N GLY A 157 12.98 -4.73 11.59
CA GLY A 157 11.53 -4.63 11.48
C GLY A 157 10.91 -5.82 10.72
N PHE A 158 11.55 -6.26 9.64
CA PHE A 158 11.13 -7.45 8.90
C PHE A 158 11.26 -8.76 9.69
N GLU A 159 12.15 -8.82 10.68
CA GLU A 159 12.27 -9.99 11.56
C GLU A 159 11.08 -10.12 12.53
N LYS A 160 10.33 -9.02 12.74
CA LYS A 160 9.26 -8.94 13.76
C LYS A 160 7.86 -8.84 13.17
N ILE A 161 7.70 -8.22 12.00
CA ILE A 161 6.38 -7.84 11.47
C ILE A 161 5.43 -9.02 11.27
N ASP A 162 5.92 -10.19 10.86
CA ASP A 162 5.07 -11.38 10.64
C ASP A 162 4.44 -11.87 11.96
N ASP A 163 5.20 -11.87 13.07
CA ASP A 163 4.70 -12.28 14.39
C ASP A 163 3.69 -11.26 14.94
N VAL A 164 3.96 -9.97 14.75
CA VAL A 164 3.04 -8.87 15.11
C VAL A 164 1.71 -9.04 14.38
N ILE A 165 1.75 -9.25 13.06
CA ILE A 165 0.55 -9.46 12.24
C ILE A 165 -0.22 -10.71 12.67
N ALA A 166 0.48 -11.83 12.92
CA ALA A 166 -0.17 -13.07 13.36
C ALA A 166 -0.92 -12.88 14.69
N ALA A 167 -0.32 -12.17 15.65
CA ALA A 167 -0.96 -11.83 16.91
C ALA A 167 -2.18 -10.91 16.71
N ALA A 168 -2.03 -9.84 15.91
CA ALA A 168 -3.11 -8.91 15.60
C ALA A 168 -4.31 -9.60 14.91
N VAL A 169 -4.06 -10.51 13.94
CA VAL A 169 -5.12 -11.26 13.27
C VAL A 169 -5.93 -12.08 14.27
N LYS A 170 -5.27 -12.74 15.23
CA LYS A 170 -5.94 -13.54 16.27
C LYS A 170 -6.80 -12.66 17.18
N ASP A 171 -6.29 -11.50 17.57
CA ASP A 171 -6.96 -10.55 18.45
C ASP A 171 -8.21 -9.93 17.78
N GLN A 172 -8.10 -9.58 16.50
CA GLN A 172 -9.10 -8.79 15.79
C GLN A 172 -10.29 -9.59 15.23
N GLN A 173 -10.32 -10.92 15.36
CA GLN A 173 -11.42 -11.75 14.85
C GLN A 173 -12.79 -11.31 15.40
N ASN A 174 -12.87 -11.08 16.72
CA ASN A 174 -14.13 -10.70 17.37
C ASN A 174 -14.55 -9.27 17.00
N ALA A 175 -13.60 -8.34 16.93
CA ALA A 175 -13.88 -6.95 16.53
C ALA A 175 -14.42 -6.90 15.10
N ALA A 176 -13.77 -7.60 14.16
CA ALA A 176 -14.22 -7.70 12.78
C ALA A 176 -15.61 -8.36 12.64
N TRP A 177 -15.89 -9.42 13.42
CA TRP A 177 -17.21 -10.05 13.44
C TRP A 177 -18.28 -9.08 13.95
N LEU A 178 -18.04 -8.39 15.07
CA LEU A 178 -18.97 -7.39 15.62
C LEU A 178 -19.19 -6.23 14.65
N PHE A 179 -18.12 -5.77 13.99
CA PHE A 179 -18.20 -4.75 12.95
C PHE A 179 -19.14 -5.19 11.83
N ALA A 180 -18.94 -6.40 11.29
CA ALA A 180 -19.79 -6.93 10.22
C ALA A 180 -21.24 -7.10 10.69
N GLU A 181 -21.47 -7.67 11.87
CA GLU A 181 -22.82 -7.82 12.43
C GLU A 181 -23.57 -6.49 12.56
N LYS A 182 -22.85 -5.43 12.94
CA LYS A 182 -23.43 -4.10 13.18
C LYS A 182 -23.62 -3.29 11.89
N TYR A 183 -22.68 -3.38 10.95
CA TYR A 183 -22.54 -2.41 9.88
C TYR A 183 -22.62 -2.99 8.45
N SER A 184 -22.93 -4.28 8.27
CA SER A 184 -22.96 -4.91 6.94
C SER A 184 -23.95 -4.29 5.95
N GLU A 185 -25.01 -3.65 6.47
CA GLU A 185 -26.07 -3.02 5.69
C GLU A 185 -25.97 -1.49 5.68
N GLU A 186 -24.88 -0.91 6.18
CA GLU A 186 -24.68 0.53 6.11
C GLU A 186 -24.61 0.96 4.63
N PRO A 187 -25.39 1.99 4.23
CA PRO A 187 -25.49 2.39 2.83
C PRO A 187 -24.22 3.06 2.32
N ASN A 188 -23.42 3.65 3.22
CA ASN A 188 -22.14 4.28 2.91
C ASN A 188 -21.23 4.22 4.14
N LEU A 189 -19.93 4.18 3.93
CA LEU A 189 -18.93 4.37 4.98
C LEU A 189 -17.70 5.15 4.49
N TYR A 190 -17.06 5.87 5.40
CA TYR A 190 -15.81 6.58 5.15
C TYR A 190 -14.63 5.84 5.78
N ILE A 191 -13.54 5.64 5.05
CA ILE A 191 -12.31 5.04 5.56
C ILE A 191 -11.22 6.11 5.65
N MET A 192 -10.57 6.23 6.80
CA MET A 192 -9.56 7.23 7.09
C MET A 192 -8.23 6.59 7.50
N ALA A 193 -7.16 7.14 6.95
CA ALA A 193 -5.78 6.87 7.36
C ALA A 193 -4.89 8.04 6.95
N SER A 194 -3.66 8.07 7.45
CA SER A 194 -2.67 9.08 7.13
C SER A 194 -1.28 8.48 6.91
N GLY A 195 -0.32 9.33 6.49
CA GLY A 195 1.07 8.92 6.28
C GLY A 195 1.22 7.78 5.27
N ALA A 196 2.18 6.89 5.49
CA ALA A 196 2.40 5.69 4.69
C ALA A 196 1.15 4.80 4.56
N SER A 197 0.27 4.84 5.55
CA SER A 197 -0.95 4.03 5.65
C SER A 197 -2.14 4.60 4.88
N TYR A 198 -2.06 5.82 4.35
CA TYR A 198 -3.15 6.42 3.56
C TYR A 198 -3.60 5.50 2.42
N SER A 199 -2.66 4.79 1.78
CA SER A 199 -3.00 3.86 0.71
C SER A 199 -3.86 2.69 1.16
N GLN A 200 -3.84 2.32 2.44
CA GLN A 200 -4.69 1.25 2.96
C GLN A 200 -6.16 1.70 3.07
N ALA A 201 -6.42 2.99 3.33
CA ALA A 201 -7.77 3.53 3.25
C ALA A 201 -8.28 3.52 1.80
N TYR A 202 -7.44 3.99 0.87
CA TYR A 202 -7.70 3.92 -0.56
C TYR A 202 -7.96 2.47 -1.03
N GLY A 203 -7.09 1.53 -0.69
CA GLY A 203 -7.19 0.13 -1.09
C GLY A 203 -8.38 -0.59 -0.47
N PHE A 204 -8.70 -0.32 0.79
CA PHE A 204 -9.88 -0.91 1.42
C PHE A 204 -11.16 -0.42 0.73
N ALA A 205 -11.26 0.87 0.42
CA ALA A 205 -12.38 1.44 -0.32
C ALA A 205 -12.53 0.82 -1.72
N ILE A 206 -11.54 0.99 -2.59
CA ILE A 206 -11.72 0.68 -4.02
C ILE A 206 -11.68 -0.81 -4.33
N CYS A 207 -10.87 -1.59 -3.60
CA CYS A 207 -10.69 -3.01 -3.89
C CYS A 207 -11.53 -3.91 -3.00
N SER A 208 -11.64 -3.63 -1.70
CA SER A 208 -12.36 -4.55 -0.80
C SER A 208 -13.85 -4.22 -0.72
N LEU A 209 -14.22 -2.94 -0.68
CA LEU A 209 -15.60 -2.55 -0.47
C LEU A 209 -16.35 -2.32 -1.80
N GLN A 210 -15.84 -1.46 -2.66
CA GLN A 210 -16.48 -1.17 -3.95
C GLN A 210 -16.42 -2.37 -4.89
N GLU A 211 -15.23 -2.93 -5.12
CA GLU A 211 -15.05 -4.05 -6.06
C GLU A 211 -15.60 -5.38 -5.53
N MET A 212 -15.21 -5.80 -4.31
CA MET A 212 -15.50 -7.14 -3.78
C MET A 212 -16.78 -7.25 -2.96
N GLN A 213 -17.39 -6.13 -2.55
CA GLN A 213 -18.59 -6.12 -1.72
C GLN A 213 -19.72 -5.26 -2.31
N TRP A 214 -19.46 -4.47 -3.35
CA TRP A 214 -20.43 -3.54 -3.94
C TRP A 214 -21.04 -2.59 -2.90
N MET A 215 -20.22 -2.11 -1.98
CA MET A 215 -20.61 -1.10 -0.99
C MET A 215 -20.13 0.27 -1.45
N ASP A 216 -21.01 1.27 -1.36
CA ASP A 216 -20.61 2.65 -1.55
C ASP A 216 -19.75 3.09 -0.38
N CYS A 217 -18.62 3.75 -0.68
CA CYS A 217 -17.72 4.25 0.33
C CYS A 217 -16.83 5.37 -0.20
N GLY A 218 -16.32 6.18 0.72
CA GLY A 218 -15.27 7.17 0.46
C GLY A 218 -14.01 6.85 1.26
N TYR A 219 -12.84 7.19 0.74
CA TYR A 219 -11.60 7.19 1.50
C TYR A 219 -11.10 8.63 1.66
N LEU A 220 -10.59 8.94 2.84
CA LEU A 220 -10.17 10.28 3.23
C LEU A 220 -8.80 10.22 3.86
N ASN A 221 -7.98 11.22 3.60
CA ASN A 221 -6.75 11.43 4.36
C ASN A 221 -7.12 12.09 5.69
N SER A 222 -6.64 11.56 6.82
CA SER A 222 -6.94 12.14 8.15
C SER A 222 -6.53 13.62 8.27
N ALA A 223 -5.51 14.06 7.52
CA ALA A 223 -5.09 15.46 7.44
C ALA A 223 -6.17 16.34 6.78
N GLU A 224 -6.77 15.85 5.70
CA GLU A 224 -7.73 16.58 4.87
C GLU A 224 -9.15 16.57 5.45
N TYR A 225 -9.46 15.63 6.35
CA TYR A 225 -10.78 15.48 6.94
C TYR A 225 -11.33 16.79 7.52
N PHE A 226 -10.50 17.59 8.19
CA PHE A 226 -10.88 18.87 8.80
C PHE A 226 -10.98 20.06 7.83
N HIS A 227 -10.85 19.82 6.52
CA HIS A 227 -10.82 20.85 5.49
C HIS A 227 -11.97 20.70 4.49
N GLY A 228 -13.13 20.26 4.99
CA GLY A 228 -14.36 20.08 4.22
C GLY A 228 -15.11 18.80 4.59
N PRO A 229 -14.48 17.61 4.49
CA PRO A 229 -15.17 16.34 4.69
C PRO A 229 -15.85 16.15 6.05
N PHE A 230 -15.30 16.70 7.14
CA PHE A 230 -15.89 16.60 8.47
C PHE A 230 -17.30 17.23 8.62
N GLU A 231 -17.74 18.07 7.67
CA GLU A 231 -19.10 18.68 7.70
C GLU A 231 -20.22 17.65 7.55
N VAL A 232 -19.96 16.50 6.93
CA VAL A 232 -20.97 15.42 6.83
C VAL A 232 -21.00 14.52 8.06
N THR A 233 -20.15 14.76 9.05
CA THR A 233 -20.11 13.92 10.25
C THR A 233 -21.28 14.21 11.16
N ASP A 234 -22.07 13.17 11.38
CA ASP A 234 -23.24 13.16 12.24
C ASP A 234 -23.38 11.78 12.93
N GLU A 235 -24.58 11.52 13.44
CA GLU A 235 -24.90 10.29 14.13
C GLU A 235 -25.10 9.07 13.21
N ASP A 236 -25.31 9.29 11.92
CA ASP A 236 -25.74 8.28 10.96
C ASP A 236 -24.59 7.77 10.07
N HIS A 237 -23.57 8.58 9.81
CA HIS A 237 -22.44 8.21 8.96
C HIS A 237 -21.42 7.33 9.69
N LEU A 238 -21.05 6.20 9.06
CA LEU A 238 -20.03 5.28 9.57
C LEU A 238 -18.62 5.70 9.13
N TYR A 239 -17.70 5.70 10.09
CA TYR A 239 -16.27 5.94 9.87
C TYR A 239 -15.42 4.74 10.29
N ILE A 240 -14.46 4.34 9.47
CA ILE A 240 -13.40 3.39 9.83
C ILE A 240 -12.11 4.20 9.90
N LEU A 241 -11.53 4.33 11.08
CA LEU A 241 -10.29 5.05 11.30
C LEU A 241 -9.15 4.07 11.57
N MET A 242 -8.17 4.02 10.66
CA MET A 242 -6.94 3.27 10.82
C MET A 242 -5.86 4.19 11.40
N MET A 243 -5.61 4.10 12.70
CA MET A 243 -4.69 4.98 13.43
C MET A 243 -3.27 4.46 13.38
N SER A 244 -2.41 5.14 12.62
CA SER A 244 -1.03 4.70 12.40
C SER A 244 -0.16 4.83 13.65
N ARG A 245 1.00 4.15 13.66
CA ARG A 245 2.10 4.45 14.59
C ARG A 245 3.19 5.24 13.85
N GLY A 246 3.78 6.23 14.52
CA GLY A 246 4.82 7.09 13.97
C GLY A 246 4.37 8.54 13.76
N ARG A 247 5.10 9.29 12.93
CA ARG A 247 4.99 10.77 12.83
C ARG A 247 3.59 11.29 12.53
N ASN A 248 2.83 10.58 11.69
CA ASN A 248 1.51 11.04 11.23
C ASN A 248 0.36 10.71 12.18
N ARG A 249 0.60 9.92 13.24
CA ARG A 249 -0.44 9.49 14.20
C ARG A 249 -1.25 10.65 14.78
N MET A 250 -0.62 11.79 15.01
CA MET A 250 -1.28 12.98 15.57
C MET A 250 -2.48 13.47 14.75
N MET A 251 -2.50 13.20 13.43
CA MET A 251 -3.64 13.53 12.57
C MET A 251 -4.79 12.56 12.81
N ASP A 252 -4.48 11.26 12.97
CA ASP A 252 -5.48 10.22 13.26
C ASP A 252 -6.09 10.44 14.66
N GLU A 253 -5.28 10.81 15.66
CA GLU A 253 -5.75 11.15 17.02
C GLU A 253 -6.69 12.36 17.02
N ARG A 254 -6.41 13.36 16.17
CA ARG A 254 -7.29 14.51 15.98
C ARG A 254 -8.64 14.08 15.41
N VAL A 255 -8.64 13.19 14.42
CA VAL A 255 -9.88 12.60 13.86
C VAL A 255 -10.65 11.85 14.93
N LEU A 256 -10.00 10.97 15.70
CA LEU A 256 -10.65 10.22 16.77
C LEU A 256 -11.32 11.15 17.79
N THR A 257 -10.61 12.18 18.24
CA THR A 257 -11.15 13.18 19.18
C THR A 257 -12.42 13.85 18.65
N PHE A 258 -12.47 14.11 17.34
CA PHE A 258 -13.64 14.69 16.69
C PHE A 258 -14.80 13.68 16.58
N LEU A 259 -14.51 12.44 16.17
CA LEU A 259 -15.50 11.37 16.08
C LEU A 259 -16.11 11.03 17.44
N GLU A 260 -15.32 11.01 18.52
CA GLU A 260 -15.83 10.81 19.88
C GLU A 260 -16.81 11.90 20.33
N LYS A 261 -16.67 13.12 19.78
CA LYS A 261 -17.50 14.26 20.14
C LYS A 261 -18.75 14.41 19.27
N TYR A 262 -18.65 14.10 17.98
CA TYR A 262 -19.68 14.42 16.99
C TYR A 262 -20.19 13.21 16.19
N GLY A 263 -19.41 12.13 16.10
CA GLY A 263 -19.82 10.89 15.46
C GLY A 263 -20.50 9.93 16.45
N LYS A 264 -21.29 8.99 15.93
CA LYS A 264 -21.82 7.85 16.72
C LYS A 264 -21.48 6.47 16.17
N LYS A 265 -21.17 6.38 14.89
CA LYS A 265 -20.79 5.14 14.23
C LYS A 265 -19.36 5.24 13.77
N TYR A 266 -18.46 4.61 14.51
CA TYR A 266 -17.09 4.46 14.05
C TYR A 266 -16.47 3.16 14.52
N GLU A 267 -15.47 2.73 13.78
CA GLU A 267 -14.60 1.59 14.07
C GLU A 267 -13.15 2.09 14.06
N VAL A 268 -12.36 1.69 15.06
CA VAL A 268 -10.97 2.14 15.20
C VAL A 268 -10.05 0.94 15.14
N ILE A 269 -9.18 0.91 14.12
CA ILE A 269 -8.11 -0.06 13.98
C ILE A 269 -6.81 0.64 14.35
N ASP A 270 -6.35 0.45 15.59
CA ASP A 270 -5.23 1.20 16.16
C ASP A 270 -3.94 0.37 16.17
N ALA A 271 -2.94 0.81 15.41
CA ALA A 271 -1.63 0.16 15.33
C ALA A 271 -0.95 -0.03 16.71
N ASP A 272 -1.12 0.92 17.63
CA ASP A 272 -0.54 0.84 18.98
C ASP A 272 -1.22 -0.20 19.87
N LYS A 273 -2.44 -0.65 19.51
CA LYS A 273 -3.14 -1.74 20.18
C LYS A 273 -2.87 -3.10 19.53
N LEU A 274 -2.11 -3.11 18.43
CA LEU A 274 -1.90 -4.26 17.56
C LEU A 274 -0.43 -4.70 17.52
N GLY A 275 0.36 -4.34 18.54
CA GLY A 275 1.72 -4.86 18.72
C GLY A 275 2.80 -4.13 17.93
N MET A 276 2.48 -3.02 17.25
CA MET A 276 3.45 -2.28 16.44
C MET A 276 4.57 -1.63 17.26
N GLU A 277 4.42 -1.49 18.58
CA GLU A 277 5.47 -1.06 19.51
C GLU A 277 6.68 -2.01 19.54
N ALA A 278 6.55 -3.23 19.01
CA ALA A 278 7.68 -4.15 18.85
C ALA A 278 8.71 -3.68 17.80
N ILE A 279 8.28 -2.83 16.85
CA ILE A 279 9.12 -2.28 15.78
C ILE A 279 9.65 -0.91 16.21
N ASP A 280 10.90 -0.62 15.86
CA ASP A 280 11.59 0.61 16.26
C ASP A 280 10.86 1.87 15.76
N ASP A 281 10.65 2.84 16.66
CA ASP A 281 9.88 4.06 16.37
C ASP A 281 10.46 4.88 15.21
N SER A 282 11.76 4.73 14.90
CA SER A 282 12.39 5.41 13.77
C SER A 282 11.92 4.89 12.40
N CYS A 283 11.34 3.69 12.31
CA CYS A 283 10.93 3.09 11.05
C CYS A 283 9.52 2.45 11.06
N VAL A 284 8.86 2.38 12.20
CA VAL A 284 7.59 1.66 12.39
C VAL A 284 6.45 2.10 11.45
N GLU A 285 6.43 3.38 11.05
CA GLU A 285 5.42 3.88 10.12
C GLU A 285 5.51 3.22 8.73
N TYR A 286 6.67 2.69 8.34
CA TYR A 286 6.87 1.99 7.07
C TYR A 286 6.36 0.55 7.07
N PHE A 287 6.13 -0.02 8.26
CA PHE A 287 5.56 -1.36 8.45
C PHE A 287 4.07 -1.35 8.75
N THR A 288 3.56 -0.24 9.28
CA THR A 288 2.13 -0.07 9.60
C THR A 288 1.19 -0.38 8.41
N PRO A 289 1.52 -0.03 7.16
CA PRO A 289 0.70 -0.40 6.00
C PRO A 289 0.52 -1.92 5.81
N MET A 290 1.52 -2.74 6.16
CA MET A 290 1.45 -4.21 6.05
C MET A 290 0.46 -4.78 7.08
N LEU A 291 0.50 -4.26 8.31
CA LEU A 291 -0.48 -4.59 9.34
C LEU A 291 -1.89 -4.21 8.87
N PHE A 292 -2.09 -2.98 8.43
CA PHE A 292 -3.41 -2.51 8.01
C PHE A 292 -3.94 -3.20 6.77
N TYR A 293 -3.10 -3.53 5.78
CA TYR A 293 -3.51 -4.41 4.69
C TYR A 293 -4.13 -5.70 5.27
N THR A 294 -3.43 -6.35 6.21
CA THR A 294 -3.94 -7.58 6.82
C THR A 294 -5.21 -7.35 7.63
N MET A 295 -5.32 -6.27 8.41
CA MET A 295 -6.55 -5.95 9.14
C MET A 295 -7.74 -5.76 8.19
N THR A 296 -7.57 -5.02 7.10
CA THR A 296 -8.65 -4.86 6.11
C THR A 296 -9.07 -6.21 5.50
N THR A 297 -8.17 -7.18 5.38
CA THR A 297 -8.54 -8.55 4.96
C THR A 297 -9.38 -9.29 5.99
N VAL A 298 -9.13 -9.10 7.29
CA VAL A 298 -9.92 -9.69 8.38
C VAL A 298 -11.33 -9.07 8.37
N TYR A 299 -11.43 -7.74 8.28
CA TYR A 299 -12.70 -7.03 8.27
C TYR A 299 -13.53 -7.32 7.01
N ARG A 300 -12.93 -7.35 5.81
CA ARG A 300 -13.67 -7.71 4.60
C ARG A 300 -14.13 -9.16 4.60
N THR A 301 -13.39 -10.06 5.22
CA THR A 301 -13.77 -11.47 5.35
C THR A 301 -15.02 -11.59 6.22
N ALA A 302 -15.05 -10.90 7.38
CA ALA A 302 -16.25 -10.87 8.22
C ALA A 302 -17.47 -10.29 7.49
N LEU A 303 -17.29 -9.21 6.71
CA LEU A 303 -18.35 -8.65 5.86
C LEU A 303 -18.86 -9.66 4.82
N GLN A 304 -17.96 -10.38 4.15
CA GLN A 304 -18.33 -11.41 3.17
C GLN A 304 -19.26 -12.46 3.78
N ASP A 305 -18.93 -12.92 5.00
CA ASP A 305 -19.65 -13.99 5.68
C ASP A 305 -21.04 -13.50 6.11
N LYS A 306 -21.09 -12.27 6.67
CA LYS A 306 -22.33 -11.65 7.09
C LYS A 306 -23.27 -11.37 5.91
N ARG A 307 -22.75 -10.78 4.85
CA ARG A 307 -23.50 -10.37 3.66
C ARG A 307 -23.75 -11.52 2.69
N ARG A 308 -23.11 -12.67 2.91
CA ARG A 308 -23.10 -13.82 2.00
C ARG A 308 -22.72 -13.41 0.59
N HIS A 309 -21.76 -12.50 0.49
CA HIS A 309 -21.26 -11.94 -0.75
C HIS A 309 -19.78 -12.33 -0.90
N PRO A 310 -19.46 -13.43 -1.61
CA PRO A 310 -18.09 -13.91 -1.76
C PRO A 310 -17.15 -12.85 -2.34
N LEU A 311 -15.91 -12.77 -1.83
CA LEU A 311 -14.93 -11.77 -2.26
C LEU A 311 -14.44 -11.94 -3.71
N ASP A 312 -14.71 -13.06 -4.36
CA ASP A 312 -14.40 -13.32 -5.77
C ASP A 312 -15.58 -12.99 -6.71
N MET A 313 -16.74 -12.61 -6.16
CA MET A 313 -17.92 -12.25 -6.95
C MET A 313 -17.65 -10.97 -7.75
N ARG A 314 -17.84 -11.04 -9.07
CA ARG A 314 -17.72 -9.90 -10.00
C ARG A 314 -18.88 -9.90 -10.98
N ARG A 315 -19.32 -8.69 -11.36
CA ARG A 315 -20.33 -8.49 -12.42
C ARG A 315 -19.77 -7.85 -13.70
N TYR A 316 -18.57 -7.27 -13.64
CA TYR A 316 -17.91 -6.61 -14.77
C TYR A 316 -16.47 -7.08 -14.98
N MET A 317 -15.61 -6.91 -13.97
CA MET A 317 -14.19 -7.29 -14.06
C MET A 317 -14.02 -8.78 -14.37
N GLY A 318 -13.34 -9.09 -15.47
CA GLY A 318 -13.15 -10.48 -15.93
C GLY A 318 -14.40 -11.15 -16.50
N VAL A 319 -15.53 -10.42 -16.65
CA VAL A 319 -16.82 -10.93 -17.13
C VAL A 319 -17.22 -10.28 -18.46
N VAL A 320 -17.01 -8.97 -18.62
CA VAL A 320 -17.39 -8.19 -19.81
C VAL A 320 -16.22 -7.36 -20.34
N GLU A 321 -16.30 -6.93 -21.59
CA GLU A 321 -15.31 -6.03 -22.22
C GLU A 321 -15.51 -4.56 -21.78
N TYR A 322 -14.41 -3.83 -21.65
CA TYR A 322 -14.35 -2.40 -21.33
C TYR A 322 -13.06 -1.75 -21.86
#